data_AF-A0ABD6AWG9-F1
#
_entry.id   AF-A0ABD6AWG9-F1
#
_cell.length_a   1.000
_cell.length_b   1.000
_cell.length_c   1.000
_cell.angle_alpha   90.00
_cell.angle_beta   90.00
_cell.angle_gamma   90.00
#
_symmetry.space_group_name_H-M   'P 1'
#
loop_
_entity.id
_entity.type
_entity.pdbx_description
1 polymer ?
#
loop_
_entity_poly.entity_id
_entity_poly.type
_entity_poly.pdbx_seq_one_letter_code
_entity_poly.pdbx_strand_id
1 'polypeptide(L)'
;MTVLQSVLQAGGEADLANTLVAFTINLVVGTGAIHLGALLVVDVDTGYGRAALTALLGALAWAAILFFLPAVPVLAPLLGLVVWVTLINWLYPGNWVTAAAIGVVAWFVAVVLLWVLASAGLVGVEALGVPGA
;
A
#
# COMPACT_ATOMS: atom_id res chain seq x y z
N MET A 1 -1.12 27.60 -25.70
CA MET A 1 -1.73 26.83 -24.59
C MET A 1 -0.64 26.57 -23.58
N THR A 2 -0.56 27.39 -22.54
CA THR A 2 0.61 27.54 -21.67
C THR A 2 0.53 26.63 -20.45
N VAL A 3 1.70 26.20 -19.95
CA VAL A 3 1.91 25.33 -18.77
C VAL A 3 1.11 25.74 -17.53
N LEU A 4 0.73 27.02 -17.42
CA LEU A 4 -0.12 27.52 -16.35
C LEU A 4 -1.56 26.98 -16.41
N GLN A 5 -2.12 26.77 -17.61
CA GLN A 5 -3.44 26.14 -17.77
C GLN A 5 -3.41 24.64 -17.47
N SER A 6 -2.31 23.94 -17.77
CA SER A 6 -2.17 22.53 -17.40
C SER A 6 -2.02 22.34 -15.88
N VAL A 7 -1.36 23.26 -15.17
CA VAL A 7 -1.27 23.22 -13.70
C VAL A 7 -2.61 23.56 -13.04
N LEU A 8 -3.36 24.53 -13.58
CA LEU A 8 -4.70 24.87 -13.09
C LEU A 8 -5.75 23.79 -13.40
N GLN A 9 -5.59 23.01 -14.47
CA GLN A 9 -6.43 21.85 -14.78
C GLN A 9 -6.06 20.61 -13.95
N ALA A 10 -4.78 20.45 -13.60
CA ALA A 10 -4.33 19.36 -12.73
C ALA A 10 -4.81 19.55 -11.28
N GLY A 11 -4.85 20.78 -10.76
CA GLY A 11 -5.23 21.06 -9.37
C GLY A 11 -6.73 21.20 -9.07
N GLY A 12 -7.62 20.56 -9.85
CA GLY A 12 -9.07 20.67 -9.66
C GLY A 12 -9.62 19.80 -8.52
N GLU A 13 -10.82 20.11 -8.01
CA GLU A 13 -11.54 19.27 -7.02
C GLU A 13 -11.69 17.81 -7.48
N ALA A 14 -11.78 17.59 -8.79
CA ALA A 14 -11.83 16.27 -9.42
C ALA A 14 -10.53 15.45 -9.19
N ASP A 15 -9.37 16.09 -9.11
CA ASP A 15 -8.08 15.42 -8.90
C ASP A 15 -7.88 15.01 -7.43
N LEU A 16 -8.30 15.87 -6.50
CA LEU A 16 -8.32 15.53 -5.07
C LEU A 16 -9.32 14.40 -4.81
N ALA A 17 -10.52 14.47 -5.38
CA ALA A 17 -11.52 13.41 -5.26
C ALA A 17 -10.98 12.07 -5.80
N ASN A 18 -10.34 12.08 -6.98
CA ASN A 18 -9.76 10.88 -7.55
C ASN A 18 -8.61 10.32 -6.69
N THR A 19 -7.74 11.18 -6.18
CA THR A 19 -6.66 10.81 -5.25
C THR A 19 -7.21 10.20 -3.96
N LEU A 20 -8.23 10.80 -3.37
CA LEU A 20 -8.88 10.30 -2.15
C LEU A 20 -9.57 8.96 -2.38
N VAL A 21 -10.22 8.77 -3.53
CA VAL A 21 -10.82 7.50 -3.92
C VAL A 21 -9.74 6.43 -4.07
N ALA A 22 -8.67 6.71 -4.83
CA ALA A 22 -7.55 5.78 -5.01
C ALA A 22 -6.88 5.42 -3.67
N PHE A 23 -6.66 6.42 -2.79
CA PHE A 23 -6.15 6.20 -1.44
C PHE A 23 -7.09 5.31 -0.62
N THR A 24 -8.40 5.56 -0.67
CA THR A 24 -9.41 4.80 0.08
C THR A 24 -9.44 3.35 -0.39
N ILE A 25 -9.45 3.11 -1.70
CA ILE A 25 -9.41 1.76 -2.29
C ILE A 25 -8.16 1.03 -1.82
N ASN A 26 -6.98 1.66 -1.94
CA ASN A 26 -5.72 1.06 -1.52
C ASN A 26 -5.65 0.81 -0.02
N LEU A 27 -6.23 1.70 0.80
CA LEU A 27 -6.30 1.51 2.25
C LEU A 27 -7.18 0.30 2.61
N VAL A 28 -8.34 0.16 1.96
CA VAL A 28 -9.26 -0.98 2.15
C VAL A 28 -8.58 -2.28 1.72
N VAL A 29 -7.98 -2.29 0.53
CA VAL A 29 -7.25 -3.45 0.02
C VAL A 29 -6.08 -3.81 0.94
N GLY A 30 -5.26 -2.83 1.34
CA GLY A 30 -4.14 -3.03 2.24
C GLY A 30 -4.58 -3.57 3.60
N THR A 31 -5.71 -3.09 4.13
CA THR A 31 -6.30 -3.59 5.37
C THR A 31 -6.70 -5.07 5.25
N GLY A 32 -7.43 -5.43 4.18
CA GLY A 32 -7.86 -6.80 3.94
C GLY A 32 -6.67 -7.74 3.71
N ALA A 33 -5.69 -7.28 2.93
CA ALA A 33 -4.46 -7.99 2.63
C ALA A 33 -3.63 -8.29 3.88
N ILE A 34 -3.41 -7.30 4.75
CA ILE A 34 -2.66 -7.48 6.00
C ILE A 34 -3.42 -8.39 6.96
N HIS A 35 -4.74 -8.24 7.08
CA HIS A 35 -5.54 -9.10 7.94
C HIS A 35 -5.47 -10.57 7.51
N LEU A 36 -5.67 -10.85 6.23
CA LEU A 36 -5.58 -12.21 5.68
C LEU A 36 -4.14 -12.73 5.74
N GLY A 37 -3.14 -11.91 5.45
CA GLY A 37 -1.73 -12.28 5.54
C GLY A 37 -1.31 -12.66 6.96
N ALA A 38 -1.77 -11.91 7.96
CA ALA A 38 -1.55 -12.25 9.36
C ALA A 38 -2.25 -13.55 9.74
N LEU A 39 -3.55 -13.69 9.40
CA LEU A 39 -4.33 -14.88 9.69
C LEU A 39 -3.68 -16.15 9.10
N LEU A 40 -3.19 -16.09 7.86
CA LEU A 40 -2.56 -17.21 7.17
C LEU A 40 -1.17 -17.58 7.73
N VAL A 41 -0.48 -16.66 8.41
CA VAL A 41 0.91 -16.88 8.88
C VAL A 41 0.96 -17.22 10.35
N VAL A 42 0.20 -16.52 11.19
CA VAL A 42 0.23 -16.70 12.65
C VAL A 42 -0.95 -17.51 13.19
N ASP A 43 -1.89 -17.91 12.34
CA ASP A 43 -3.07 -18.73 12.67
C ASP A 43 -3.88 -18.20 13.87
N VAL A 44 -3.87 -16.87 14.03
CA VAL A 44 -4.61 -16.17 15.08
C VAL A 44 -5.21 -14.90 14.51
N ASP A 45 -6.46 -14.62 14.88
CA ASP A 45 -7.09 -13.34 14.53
C ASP A 45 -6.46 -12.22 15.34
N THR A 46 -5.67 -11.39 14.65
CA THR A 46 -5.03 -10.20 15.20
C THR A 46 -5.92 -8.96 15.15
N GLY A 47 -7.14 -9.07 14.65
CA GLY A 47 -8.17 -8.03 14.59
C GLY A 47 -8.03 -7.08 13.40
N TYR A 48 -9.16 -6.76 12.77
CA TYR A 48 -9.25 -5.83 11.63
C TYR A 48 -8.75 -4.41 11.95
N GLY A 49 -9.01 -3.89 13.16
CA GLY A 49 -8.58 -2.54 13.54
C GLY A 49 -7.05 -2.39 13.53
N ARG A 50 -6.33 -3.44 13.94
CA ARG A 50 -4.87 -3.49 13.89
C ARG A 50 -4.38 -3.51 12.45
N ALA A 51 -5.00 -4.32 11.59
CA ALA A 51 -4.68 -4.37 10.15
C ALA A 51 -4.89 -3.01 9.46
N ALA A 52 -5.98 -2.31 9.76
CA ALA A 52 -6.26 -0.99 9.24
C ALA A 52 -5.20 0.04 9.68
N LEU A 53 -4.81 0.01 10.95
CA LEU A 53 -3.75 0.85 11.48
C LEU A 53 -2.40 0.56 10.79
N THR A 54 -2.06 -0.71 10.60
CA THR A 54 -0.83 -1.11 9.90
C THR A 54 -0.84 -0.67 8.44
N ALA A 55 -1.95 -0.82 7.74
CA ALA A 55 -2.12 -0.36 6.36
C ALA A 55 -1.94 1.16 6.26
N LEU A 56 -2.58 1.90 7.16
CA LEU A 56 -2.49 3.37 7.22
C LEU A 56 -1.05 3.83 7.48
N LEU A 57 -0.39 3.28 8.51
CA LEU A 57 0.99 3.63 8.85
C LEU A 57 1.96 3.25 7.73
N GLY A 58 1.74 2.10 7.09
CA GLY A 58 2.50 1.66 5.92
C GLY A 58 2.36 2.63 4.76
N ALA A 59 1.13 3.05 4.43
CA ALA A 59 0.87 4.02 3.36
C ALA A 59 1.54 5.38 3.65
N LEU A 60 1.44 5.87 4.90
CA LEU A 60 2.09 7.12 5.31
C LEU A 60 3.61 7.03 5.26
N ALA A 61 4.19 5.91 5.72
CA ALA A 61 5.63 5.67 5.65
C ALA A 61 6.11 5.62 4.20
N TRP A 62 5.37 4.94 3.33
CA TRP A 62 5.70 4.85 1.91
C TRP A 62 5.63 6.22 1.23
N ALA A 63 4.58 7.00 1.49
CA ALA A 63 4.43 8.35 0.99
C ALA A 63 5.57 9.27 1.47
N ALA A 64 5.95 9.17 2.74
CA ALA A 64 7.07 9.93 3.29
C ALA A 64 8.39 9.57 2.59
N ILE A 65 8.66 8.28 2.36
CA ILE A 65 9.88 7.83 1.68
C ILE A 65 9.92 8.37 0.24
N LEU A 66 8.82 8.27 -0.51
CA LEU A 66 8.74 8.79 -1.87
C LEU A 66 8.86 10.32 -1.91
N PHE A 67 8.34 11.01 -0.90
CA PHE A 67 8.43 12.47 -0.78
C PHE A 67 9.87 12.94 -0.52
N PHE A 68 10.59 12.28 0.40
CA PHE A 68 11.94 12.70 0.77
C PHE A 68 13.06 12.11 -0.11
N LEU A 69 12.85 10.92 -0.69
CA LEU A 69 13.83 10.20 -1.52
C LEU A 69 13.28 9.86 -2.93
N PRO A 70 12.81 10.83 -3.73
CA PRO A 70 12.22 10.54 -5.04
C PRO A 70 13.23 10.03 -6.08
N ALA A 71 14.52 10.36 -5.91
CA ALA A 71 15.55 10.18 -6.94
C ALA A 71 16.43 8.93 -6.78
N VAL A 72 16.13 8.02 -5.83
CA VAL A 72 16.97 6.84 -5.56
C VAL A 72 16.19 5.55 -5.84
N PRO A 73 16.22 5.02 -7.09
CA PRO A 73 15.29 3.99 -7.56
C PRO A 73 15.33 2.70 -6.77
N VAL A 74 16.50 2.31 -6.27
CA VAL A 74 16.71 1.04 -5.55
C VAL A 74 16.58 1.24 -4.04
N LEU A 75 17.09 2.35 -3.51
CA LEU A 75 17.12 2.58 -2.06
C LEU A 75 15.73 2.85 -1.50
N ALA A 76 14.89 3.62 -2.20
CA ALA A 76 13.55 3.95 -1.72
C ALA A 76 12.67 2.70 -1.51
N PRO A 77 12.57 1.74 -2.47
CA PRO A 77 11.86 0.48 -2.26
C PRO A 77 12.45 -0.38 -1.14
N LEU A 78 13.79 -0.48 -1.03
CA LEU A 78 14.44 -1.26 0.03
C LEU A 78 14.14 -0.68 1.42
N LEU A 79 14.23 0.65 1.57
CA LEU A 79 13.85 1.32 2.81
C LEU A 79 12.36 1.15 3.09
N GLY A 80 11.51 1.23 2.06
CA GLY A 80 10.07 0.98 2.16
C GLY A 80 9.78 -0.41 2.74
N LEU A 81 10.44 -1.44 2.21
CA LEU A 81 10.31 -2.81 2.72
C LEU A 81 10.79 -2.94 4.17
N VAL A 82 11.96 -2.38 4.50
CA VAL A 82 12.48 -2.42 5.87
C VAL A 82 11.51 -1.74 6.84
N VAL A 83 11.04 -0.53 6.52
CA VAL A 83 10.10 0.21 7.36
C VAL A 83 8.78 -0.53 7.48
N TRP A 84 8.26 -1.09 6.39
CA TRP A 84 7.01 -1.83 6.41
C TRP A 84 7.09 -3.09 7.27
N VAL A 85 8.16 -3.89 7.13
CA VAL A 85 8.40 -5.06 7.97
C VAL A 85 8.59 -4.66 9.43
N THR A 86 9.25 -3.52 9.69
CA THR A 86 9.40 -2.97 11.04
C THR A 86 8.04 -2.65 11.67
N LEU A 87 7.16 -1.97 10.93
CA LEU A 87 5.81 -1.64 11.39
C LEU A 87 4.99 -2.89 11.69
N ILE A 88 5.08 -3.92 10.84
CA ILE A 88 4.42 -5.21 11.10
C ILE A 88 5.01 -5.86 12.37
N ASN A 89 6.34 -5.91 12.51
CA ASN A 89 6.98 -6.49 13.68
C ASN A 89 6.62 -5.76 14.99
N TRP A 90 6.32 -4.47 14.95
CA TRP A 90 5.87 -3.72 16.12
C TRP A 90 4.40 -3.94 16.47
N LEU A 91 3.56 -4.25 15.50
CA LEU A 91 2.11 -4.35 15.69
C LEU A 91 1.62 -5.79 15.84
N TYR A 92 2.36 -6.77 15.33
CA TYR A 92 1.99 -8.19 15.32
C TYR A 92 2.93 -9.02 16.21
N PRO A 93 2.42 -10.10 16.84
CA PRO A 93 3.25 -11.00 17.61
C PRO A 93 4.24 -11.75 16.71
N GLY A 94 5.41 -12.07 17.24
CA GLY A 94 6.43 -12.86 16.56
C GLY A 94 7.80 -12.17 16.53
N ASN A 95 8.58 -12.50 15.51
CA ASN A 95 9.87 -11.88 15.25
C ASN A 95 9.90 -11.30 13.83
N TRP A 96 11.05 -10.73 13.44
CA TRP A 96 11.23 -10.14 12.12
C TRP A 96 10.99 -11.11 10.96
N VAL A 97 11.26 -12.40 11.14
CA VAL A 97 10.99 -13.43 10.12
C VAL A 97 9.48 -13.61 9.96
N THR A 98 8.75 -13.69 11.07
CA THR A 98 7.28 -13.74 11.08
C THR A 98 6.69 -12.49 10.42
N ALA A 99 7.18 -11.30 10.76
CA ALA A 99 6.73 -10.04 10.17
C ALA A 99 6.98 -9.98 8.66
N ALA A 100 8.16 -10.42 8.21
CA ALA A 100 8.47 -10.52 6.79
C ALA A 100 7.54 -11.51 6.07
N ALA A 101 7.26 -12.67 6.67
CA ALA A 101 6.32 -13.64 6.12
C ALA A 101 4.90 -13.07 6.00
N ILE A 102 4.40 -12.39 7.04
CA ILE A 102 3.11 -11.67 7.01
C ILE A 102 3.10 -10.67 5.86
N GLY A 103 4.15 -9.86 5.73
CA GLY A 103 4.27 -8.88 4.65
C GLY A 103 4.23 -9.52 3.26
N VAL A 104 4.99 -10.58 3.04
CA VAL A 104 5.00 -11.29 1.75
C VAL A 104 3.63 -11.88 1.42
N VAL A 105 2.97 -12.56 2.36
CA VAL A 105 1.65 -13.13 2.14
C VAL A 105 0.62 -12.02 1.91
N ALA A 106 0.65 -10.95 2.71
CA ALA A 106 -0.21 -9.79 2.53
C ALA A 106 -0.03 -9.18 1.14
N TRP A 107 1.20 -9.03 0.66
CA TRP A 107 1.46 -8.53 -0.69
C TRP A 107 0.82 -9.42 -1.76
N PHE A 108 0.96 -10.75 -1.67
CA PHE A 108 0.28 -11.67 -2.59
C PHE A 108 -1.25 -11.52 -2.54
N VAL A 109 -1.83 -11.40 -1.34
CA VAL A 109 -3.27 -11.18 -1.18
C VAL A 109 -3.68 -9.85 -1.80
N ALA A 110 -2.91 -8.77 -1.60
CA ALA A 110 -3.19 -7.47 -2.20
C ALA A 110 -3.17 -7.53 -3.73
N VAL A 111 -2.17 -8.20 -4.33
CA VAL A 111 -2.10 -8.40 -5.78
C VAL A 111 -3.34 -9.12 -6.31
N VAL A 112 -3.80 -10.18 -5.62
CA VAL A 112 -5.03 -10.89 -5.99
C VAL A 112 -6.26 -9.99 -5.88
N LEU A 113 -6.41 -9.25 -4.78
CA LEU A 113 -7.54 -8.33 -4.58
C LEU A 113 -7.59 -7.24 -5.65
N LEU A 114 -6.44 -6.64 -5.96
CA LEU A 114 -6.33 -5.59 -6.99
C LEU A 114 -6.57 -6.16 -8.38
N TRP A 115 -6.10 -7.38 -8.66
CA TRP A 115 -6.40 -8.06 -9.92
C TRP A 115 -7.90 -8.30 -10.10
N VAL A 116 -8.60 -8.72 -9.04
CA VAL A 116 -10.07 -8.85 -9.07
C VAL A 116 -10.73 -7.49 -9.36
N LEU A 117 -10.32 -6.43 -8.67
CA LEU A 117 -10.83 -5.08 -8.92
C LEU A 117 -10.54 -4.59 -10.35
N ALA A 118 -9.35 -4.88 -10.88
CA ALA A 118 -8.95 -4.51 -12.23
C ALA A 118 -9.78 -5.28 -13.28
N SER A 119 -10.01 -6.58 -13.06
CA SER A 119 -10.85 -7.40 -13.93
C SER A 119 -12.32 -6.94 -13.97
N ALA A 120 -12.78 -6.30 -12.89
CA ALA A 120 -14.10 -5.68 -12.80
C ALA A 120 -14.14 -4.25 -13.38
N GLY A 121 -13.02 -3.71 -13.87
CA GLY A 121 -12.92 -2.36 -14.41
C GLY A 121 -12.92 -1.24 -13.37
N LEU A 122 -12.63 -1.55 -12.10
CA LEU A 122 -12.67 -0.59 -10.99
C LEU A 122 -11.33 0.12 -10.76
N VAL A 123 -10.21 -0.50 -11.15
CA VAL A 123 -8.86 0.06 -11.03
C VAL A 123 -8.03 -0.29 -12.27
N GLY A 124 -7.02 0.52 -12.58
CA GLY A 124 -6.07 0.22 -13.66
C GLY A 124 -5.05 -0.86 -13.27
N VAL A 125 -4.37 -1.42 -14.26
CA VAL A 125 -3.39 -2.52 -14.08
C VAL A 125 -2.12 -2.02 -13.36
N GLU A 126 -1.82 -0.73 -13.49
CA GLU A 126 -0.78 -0.01 -12.75
C GLU A 126 -0.99 -0.06 -11.23
N ALA A 127 -2.23 -0.27 -10.75
CA ALA A 127 -2.52 -0.39 -9.33
C ALA A 127 -1.90 -1.66 -8.71
N LEU A 128 -1.55 -2.67 -9.51
CA LEU A 128 -0.97 -3.94 -9.05
C LEU A 128 0.44 -3.78 -8.43
N GLY A 129 1.04 -2.58 -8.51
CA GLY A 129 2.34 -2.31 -7.92
C GLY A 129 3.48 -3.07 -8.59
N VAL A 130 3.30 -3.49 -9.85
CA VAL A 130 4.34 -4.14 -10.66
C VAL A 130 5.34 -3.05 -11.10
N PRO A 131 6.60 -3.07 -10.62
CA PRO A 131 7.57 -2.09 -11.03
C PRO A 131 7.92 -2.27 -12.52
N GLY A 132 7.64 -1.25 -13.35
CA GLY A 132 8.02 -1.22 -14.77
C GLY A 132 6.97 -1.71 -15.78
N ALA A 133 5.71 -1.87 -15.38
CA ALA A 133 4.57 -2.10 -16.29
C ALA A 133 4.09 -0.80 -16.97
#